data_AF-A0A9E2P1Y3-F1
#
_entry.id   AF-A0A9E2P1Y3-F1
#
_cell.length_a   1.000
_cell.length_b   1.000
_cell.length_c   1.000
_cell.angle_alpha   90.00
_cell.angle_beta   90.00
_cell.angle_gamma   90.00
#
_symmetry.space_group_name_H-M   'P 1'
#
loop_
_entity.id
_entity.type
_entity.pdbx_description
1 polymer ?
#
loop_
_entity_poly.entity_id
_entity_poly.type
_entity_poly.pdbx_seq_one_letter_code
_entity_poly.pdbx_strand_id
1 'polypeptide(L)'
;MRAQYLWLALIFMVLGIWKGQAQKIQIWDNPTTEYGNVYFDGFFNIALDITKVELKEDETAVYATIRQRSDYPDMDQFQFSKDTYLLADSKRYPVVSAEGIEFGKFRQTEKNGRLDVVFHFRPLPKNIRSFDFIEGEGQGAFQIKGIKPVEERWKELFPSYWRDEQTGEWVIAFLGNQAIYDNKVWDMETELRHRGKEAEITLTHEGETIKVQVGKNRNGRARCGWASRSERCP
;
A
#
# COMPACT_ATOMS: atom_id res chain seq x y z
N MET A 1 -44.10 44.35 9.30
CA MET A 1 -43.62 43.66 8.09
C MET A 1 -42.12 43.72 7.83
N ARG A 2 -41.34 44.71 8.31
CA ARG A 2 -39.88 44.78 8.04
C ARG A 2 -38.99 43.84 8.89
N ALA A 3 -39.44 43.40 10.06
CA ALA A 3 -38.64 42.56 10.96
C ALA A 3 -38.58 41.08 10.52
N GLN A 4 -39.56 40.59 9.75
CA GLN A 4 -39.68 39.16 9.40
C GLN A 4 -38.75 38.77 8.26
N TYR A 5 -38.42 39.71 7.36
CA TYR A 5 -37.44 39.51 6.29
C TYR A 5 -35.99 39.51 6.78
N LEU A 6 -35.70 40.19 7.90
CA LEU A 6 -34.37 40.21 8.51
C LEU A 6 -33.99 38.84 9.12
N TRP A 7 -34.96 38.13 9.70
CA TRP A 7 -34.74 36.78 10.23
C TRP A 7 -34.53 35.73 9.13
N LEU A 8 -35.26 35.82 8.01
CA LEU A 8 -35.09 34.91 6.87
C LEU A 8 -33.74 35.12 6.16
N ALA A 9 -33.25 36.35 6.05
CA ALA A 9 -31.95 36.65 5.44
C ALA A 9 -30.76 36.12 6.29
N LEU A 10 -30.89 36.12 7.62
CA LEU A 10 -29.90 35.55 8.54
C LEU A 10 -29.81 34.02 8.45
N ILE A 11 -30.95 33.34 8.29
CA ILE A 11 -30.98 31.86 8.12
C ILE A 11 -30.29 31.45 6.81
N PHE A 12 -30.49 32.19 5.71
CA PHE A 12 -29.80 31.92 4.45
C PHE A 12 -28.30 32.21 4.51
N MET A 13 -27.85 33.22 5.28
CA MET A 13 -26.42 33.47 5.50
C MET A 13 -25.75 32.39 6.36
N VAL A 14 -26.43 31.86 7.38
CA VAL A 14 -25.89 30.76 8.21
C VAL A 14 -25.85 29.43 7.43
N LEU A 15 -26.82 29.17 6.55
CA LEU A 15 -26.83 27.99 5.68
C LEU A 15 -25.81 28.07 4.52
N GLY A 16 -25.38 29.28 4.12
CA GLY A 16 -24.40 29.50 3.06
C GLY A 16 -22.94 29.24 3.48
N ILE A 17 -22.63 29.29 4.78
CA ILE A 17 -21.25 29.20 5.29
C ILE A 17 -20.76 27.74 5.40
N TRP A 18 -21.64 26.75 5.34
CA TRP A 18 -21.25 25.33 5.46
C TRP A 18 -20.88 24.62 4.14
N LYS A 19 -21.05 25.27 2.97
CA LYS A 19 -20.80 24.64 1.66
C LYS A 19 -19.43 24.96 1.05
N GLY A 20 -18.45 25.35 1.86
CA GLY A 20 -17.18 25.91 1.35
C GLY A 20 -15.90 25.35 1.95
N GLN A 21 -15.94 24.32 2.80
CA GLN A 21 -14.71 23.59 3.13
C GLN A 21 -14.55 22.46 2.11
N ALA A 22 -13.61 22.63 1.18
CA ALA A 22 -13.14 21.54 0.34
C ALA A 22 -12.81 20.34 1.26
N GLN A 23 -13.59 19.26 1.13
CA GLN A 23 -13.47 18.09 1.98
C GLN A 23 -12.05 17.55 1.84
N LYS A 24 -11.34 17.43 2.97
CA LYS A 24 -9.99 16.87 3.00
C LYS A 24 -10.08 15.37 2.70
N ILE A 25 -10.01 15.03 1.42
CA ILE A 25 -9.84 13.66 0.94
C ILE A 25 -8.42 13.25 1.28
N GLN A 26 -8.27 12.13 1.98
CA GLN A 26 -6.94 11.54 2.16
C GLN A 26 -6.69 10.58 1.01
N ILE A 27 -5.60 10.82 0.29
CA ILE A 27 -5.22 10.05 -0.89
C ILE A 27 -3.92 9.32 -0.57
N TRP A 28 -3.89 8.01 -0.85
CA TRP A 28 -2.68 7.21 -0.82
C TRP A 28 -2.35 6.81 -2.25
N ASP A 29 -1.34 7.45 -2.84
CA ASP A 29 -0.85 7.09 -4.17
C ASP A 29 0.18 5.95 -4.05
N ASN A 30 -0.04 4.88 -4.82
CA ASN A 30 0.80 3.67 -4.82
C ASN A 30 1.05 3.12 -3.40
N PRO A 31 -0.01 2.79 -2.63
CA PRO A 31 0.13 2.27 -1.28
C PRO A 31 1.01 1.02 -1.22
N THR A 32 1.47 0.71 -0.02
CA THR A 32 2.19 -0.55 0.29
C THR A 32 1.26 -1.52 0.99
N THR A 33 1.67 -2.78 1.08
CA THR A 33 0.93 -3.90 1.65
C THR A 33 1.86 -4.75 2.51
N GLU A 34 1.32 -5.56 3.42
CA GLU A 34 2.07 -6.35 4.42
C GLU A 34 3.20 -7.19 3.81
N TYR A 35 3.00 -7.73 2.61
CA TYR A 35 3.97 -8.57 1.90
C TYR A 35 4.59 -7.88 0.67
N GLY A 36 4.41 -6.56 0.55
CA GLY A 36 4.82 -5.76 -0.59
C GLY A 36 3.95 -5.94 -1.84
N ASN A 37 4.09 -5.03 -2.81
CA ASN A 37 3.32 -5.02 -4.07
C ASN A 37 3.78 -6.10 -5.08
N VAL A 38 4.51 -7.11 -4.62
CA VAL A 38 4.88 -8.28 -5.41
C VAL A 38 4.20 -9.45 -4.73
N TYR A 39 2.97 -9.76 -5.15
CA TYR A 39 2.34 -11.01 -4.76
C TYR A 39 3.15 -12.12 -5.41
N PHE A 40 4.10 -12.64 -4.64
CA PHE A 40 4.76 -13.91 -4.92
C PHE A 40 3.67 -14.95 -5.20
N ASP A 41 3.72 -15.52 -6.41
CA ASP A 41 3.37 -16.89 -6.78
C ASP A 41 2.10 -17.58 -6.21
N GLY A 42 1.13 -16.84 -5.68
CA GLY A 42 -0.18 -17.38 -5.32
C GLY A 42 -0.91 -17.97 -6.54
N PHE A 43 -1.80 -18.94 -6.29
CA PHE A 43 -2.72 -19.58 -7.23
C PHE A 43 -3.81 -18.61 -7.76
N PHE A 44 -3.41 -17.42 -8.20
CA PHE A 44 -4.30 -16.43 -8.81
C PHE A 44 -3.88 -16.22 -10.27
N ASN A 45 -4.88 -16.25 -11.15
CA ASN A 45 -4.71 -16.11 -12.60
C ASN A 45 -4.27 -14.69 -13.03
N ILE A 46 -4.27 -13.73 -12.10
CA ILE A 46 -3.98 -12.32 -12.36
C ILE A 46 -2.97 -11.74 -11.37
N ALA A 47 -2.24 -10.72 -11.81
CA ALA A 47 -1.51 -9.82 -10.91
C ALA A 47 -2.36 -8.56 -10.68
N LEU A 48 -2.77 -8.30 -9.44
CA LEU A 48 -3.56 -7.12 -9.06
C LEU A 48 -2.71 -6.17 -8.23
N ASP A 49 -2.49 -4.96 -8.73
CA ASP A 49 -1.81 -3.90 -7.99
C ASP A 49 -2.80 -2.84 -7.55
N ILE A 50 -2.80 -2.49 -6.26
CA ILE A 50 -3.53 -1.31 -5.78
C ILE A 50 -2.70 -0.09 -6.11
N THR A 51 -3.23 0.77 -6.96
CA THR A 51 -2.51 1.94 -7.50
C THR A 51 -2.86 3.22 -6.76
N LYS A 52 -4.04 3.32 -6.16
CA LYS A 52 -4.48 4.47 -5.36
C LYS A 52 -5.60 4.10 -4.39
N VAL A 53 -5.63 4.75 -3.23
CA VAL A 53 -6.78 4.71 -2.30
C VAL A 53 -7.23 6.13 -2.02
N GLU A 54 -8.53 6.38 -2.10
CA GLU A 54 -9.16 7.63 -1.69
C GLU A 54 -10.09 7.37 -0.50
N LEU A 55 -9.74 7.92 0.66
CA LEU A 55 -10.57 7.91 1.87
C LEU A 55 -11.45 9.16 1.86
N LYS A 56 -12.71 9.00 1.43
CA LYS A 56 -13.73 10.04 1.39
C LYS A 56 -14.62 9.94 2.63
N GLU A 57 -15.51 10.92 2.80
CA GLU A 57 -16.43 10.94 3.95
C GLU A 57 -17.58 9.93 3.79
N ASP A 58 -18.01 9.71 2.56
CA ASP A 58 -19.15 8.89 2.15
C ASP A 58 -18.75 7.56 1.50
N GLU A 59 -17.51 7.42 1.04
CA GLU A 59 -16.98 6.17 0.49
C GLU A 59 -15.47 5.99 0.73
N THR A 60 -15.00 4.78 0.45
CA THR A 60 -13.58 4.51 0.21
C THR A 60 -13.44 3.93 -1.18
N ALA A 61 -12.68 4.61 -2.04
CA ALA A 61 -12.42 4.15 -3.40
C ALA A 61 -11.02 3.53 -3.49
N VAL A 62 -10.95 2.29 -3.95
CA VAL A 62 -9.69 1.54 -4.15
C VAL A 62 -9.49 1.34 -5.64
N TYR A 63 -8.45 1.96 -6.18
CA TYR A 63 -8.08 1.87 -7.58
C TYR A 63 -7.05 0.75 -7.72
N ALA A 64 -7.24 -0.11 -8.71
CA ALA A 64 -6.34 -1.20 -8.99
C ALA A 64 -6.10 -1.39 -10.49
N THR A 65 -4.91 -1.88 -10.82
CA THR A 65 -4.57 -2.37 -12.17
C THR A 65 -4.40 -3.88 -12.11
N ILE A 66 -5.17 -4.57 -12.93
CA ILE A 66 -5.08 -6.00 -13.17
C ILE A 66 -4.19 -6.23 -14.39
N ARG A 67 -3.23 -7.14 -14.29
CA ARG A 67 -2.36 -7.56 -15.40
C ARG A 67 -2.47 -9.04 -15.66
N GLN A 68 -2.49 -9.38 -16.94
CA GLN A 68 -2.39 -10.75 -17.40
C GLN A 68 -1.03 -11.33 -16.99
N ARG A 69 -1.05 -12.55 -16.45
CA ARG A 69 0.13 -13.31 -16.09
C ARG A 69 0.60 -14.15 -17.28
N SER A 70 1.87 -14.03 -17.63
CA SER A 70 2.46 -14.75 -18.77
C SER A 70 2.69 -16.25 -18.49
N ASP A 71 2.74 -16.64 -17.22
CA ASP A 71 2.95 -18.02 -16.76
C ASP A 71 1.66 -18.87 -16.71
N TYR A 72 0.49 -18.25 -16.90
CA TYR A 72 -0.81 -18.91 -17.01
C TYR A 72 -1.57 -18.43 -18.26
N PRO A 73 -1.07 -18.71 -19.48
CA PRO A 73 -1.62 -18.15 -20.73
C PRO A 73 -3.07 -18.58 -21.02
N ASP A 74 -3.47 -19.76 -20.52
CA ASP A 74 -4.80 -20.33 -20.75
C ASP A 74 -5.83 -19.93 -19.68
N MET A 75 -5.43 -19.14 -18.68
CA MET A 75 -6.31 -18.62 -17.63
C MET A 75 -6.42 -17.09 -17.72
N ASP A 76 -7.04 -16.61 -18.80
CA ASP A 76 -7.19 -15.18 -19.10
C ASP A 76 -8.43 -14.53 -18.44
N GLN A 77 -9.29 -15.34 -17.83
CA GLN A 77 -10.52 -14.90 -17.17
C GLN A 77 -10.39 -14.91 -15.65
N PHE A 78 -10.98 -13.88 -15.05
CA PHE A 78 -11.09 -13.70 -13.61
C PHE A 78 -12.46 -13.15 -13.25
N GLN A 79 -12.85 -13.28 -12.00
CA GLN A 79 -14.12 -12.82 -11.46
C GLN A 79 -13.88 -12.30 -10.05
N PHE A 80 -14.68 -11.32 -9.63
CA PHE A 80 -14.73 -10.87 -8.24
C PHE A 80 -16.12 -11.15 -7.66
N SER A 81 -16.14 -11.63 -6.43
CA SER A 81 -17.36 -11.87 -5.67
C SER A 81 -17.99 -10.56 -5.22
N LYS A 82 -19.32 -10.53 -5.17
CA LYS A 82 -20.09 -9.45 -4.54
C LYS A 82 -19.88 -9.38 -3.02
N ASP A 83 -19.29 -10.43 -2.43
CA ASP A 83 -19.00 -10.50 -1.00
C ASP A 83 -17.67 -9.82 -0.65
N THR A 84 -16.99 -9.18 -1.62
CA THR A 84 -15.75 -8.43 -1.40
C THR A 84 -15.93 -7.32 -0.35
N TYR A 85 -14.96 -7.15 0.55
CA TYR A 85 -15.02 -6.16 1.62
C TYR A 85 -13.63 -5.67 2.03
N LEU A 86 -13.56 -4.48 2.65
CA LEU A 86 -12.38 -4.05 3.39
C LEU A 86 -12.49 -4.48 4.86
N LEU A 87 -11.40 -4.97 5.44
CA LEU A 87 -11.30 -5.30 6.86
C LEU A 87 -10.40 -4.28 7.56
N ALA A 88 -10.94 -3.58 8.54
CA ALA A 88 -10.20 -2.60 9.34
C ALA A 88 -10.66 -2.67 10.79
N ASP A 89 -9.73 -2.80 11.74
CA ASP A 89 -10.01 -2.93 13.18
C ASP A 89 -11.09 -3.99 13.48
N SER A 90 -10.97 -5.17 12.85
CA SER A 90 -11.93 -6.29 12.93
C SER A 90 -13.35 -5.99 12.43
N LYS A 91 -13.58 -4.82 11.80
CA LYS A 91 -14.85 -4.44 11.20
C LYS A 91 -14.81 -4.57 9.68
N ARG A 92 -15.88 -5.10 9.11
CA ARG A 92 -16.06 -5.27 7.66
C ARG A 92 -16.74 -4.05 7.04
N TYR A 93 -16.24 -3.64 5.89
CA TYR A 93 -16.77 -2.55 5.07
C TYR A 93 -17.07 -3.13 3.68
N PRO A 94 -18.32 -3.56 3.43
CA PRO A 94 -18.69 -4.22 2.18
C PRO A 94 -18.46 -3.33 0.95
N VAL A 95 -18.16 -3.97 -0.17
CA VAL A 95 -18.17 -3.32 -1.48
C VAL A 95 -19.59 -2.91 -1.84
N VAL A 96 -19.71 -1.76 -2.50
CA VAL A 96 -20.98 -1.16 -2.94
C VAL A 96 -21.10 -1.29 -4.46
N SER A 97 -20.04 -0.98 -5.19
CA SER A 97 -19.99 -1.05 -6.65
C SER A 97 -18.55 -1.16 -7.15
N ALA A 98 -18.39 -1.44 -8.44
CA ALA A 98 -17.10 -1.37 -9.10
C ALA A 98 -17.24 -0.78 -10.51
N GLU A 99 -16.19 -0.12 -10.97
CA GLU A 99 -16.00 0.32 -12.36
C GLU A 99 -15.05 -0.65 -13.07
N GLY A 100 -15.31 -0.94 -14.35
CA GLY A 100 -14.48 -1.81 -15.19
C GLY A 100 -14.79 -3.32 -15.09
N ILE A 101 -15.53 -3.75 -14.06
CA ILE A 101 -15.98 -5.13 -13.87
C ILE A 101 -17.45 -5.19 -13.42
N GLU A 102 -18.03 -6.39 -13.47
CA GLU A 102 -19.30 -6.71 -12.83
C GLU A 102 -19.09 -7.88 -11.86
N PHE A 103 -19.53 -7.74 -10.60
CA PHE A 103 -19.40 -8.80 -9.61
C PHE A 103 -20.15 -10.06 -10.04
N GLY A 104 -19.55 -11.22 -9.82
CA GLY A 104 -20.15 -12.49 -10.22
C GLY A 104 -20.14 -12.72 -11.73
N LYS A 105 -19.36 -11.97 -12.53
CA LYS A 105 -19.10 -12.29 -13.95
C LYS A 105 -17.62 -12.39 -14.26
N PHE A 106 -17.28 -13.33 -15.14
CA PHE A 106 -15.93 -13.45 -15.67
C PHE A 106 -15.60 -12.25 -16.57
N ARG A 107 -14.37 -11.79 -16.46
CA ARG A 107 -13.80 -10.68 -17.22
C ARG A 107 -12.36 -11.02 -17.60
N GLN A 108 -11.91 -10.50 -18.73
CA GLN A 108 -10.53 -10.57 -19.19
C GLN A 108 -9.90 -9.17 -19.14
N THR A 109 -8.58 -9.10 -19.19
CA THR A 109 -7.88 -7.82 -19.41
C THR A 109 -8.17 -7.28 -20.82
N GLU A 110 -7.88 -6.00 -21.04
CA GLU A 110 -7.90 -5.43 -22.40
C GLU A 110 -6.78 -6.02 -23.27
N LYS A 111 -6.80 -5.74 -24.58
CA LYS A 111 -5.82 -6.26 -25.56
C LYS A 111 -4.34 -5.97 -25.21
N ASN A 112 -4.08 -4.96 -24.38
CA ASN A 112 -2.75 -4.61 -23.91
C ASN A 112 -2.33 -5.41 -22.65
N GLY A 113 -3.12 -6.41 -22.25
CA GLY A 113 -2.88 -7.23 -21.07
C GLY A 113 -3.14 -6.52 -19.75
N ARG A 114 -3.85 -5.39 -19.76
CA ARG A 114 -4.14 -4.56 -18.57
C ARG A 114 -5.63 -4.25 -18.46
N LEU A 115 -6.15 -4.17 -17.24
CA LEU A 115 -7.48 -3.64 -16.94
C LEU A 115 -7.39 -2.79 -15.68
N ASP A 116 -7.83 -1.54 -15.77
CA ASP A 116 -7.95 -0.67 -14.60
C ASP A 116 -9.37 -0.77 -14.05
N VAL A 117 -9.48 -0.90 -12.73
CA VAL A 117 -10.73 -1.08 -12.00
C VAL A 117 -10.77 -0.14 -10.80
N VAL A 118 -11.98 0.25 -10.41
CA VAL A 118 -12.21 1.01 -9.17
C VAL A 118 -13.24 0.26 -8.34
N PHE A 119 -12.90 -0.06 -7.11
CA PHE A 119 -13.83 -0.65 -6.14
C PHE A 119 -14.31 0.43 -5.18
N HIS A 120 -15.62 0.56 -5.03
CA HIS A 120 -16.25 1.53 -4.13
C HIS A 120 -16.77 0.80 -2.90
N PHE A 121 -16.32 1.23 -1.72
CA PHE A 121 -16.67 0.64 -0.44
C PHE A 121 -17.37 1.63 0.47
N ARG A 122 -18.04 1.12 1.50
CA ARG A 122 -18.46 1.93 2.65
C ARG A 122 -17.25 2.68 3.25
N PRO A 123 -17.43 3.90 3.76
CA PRO A 123 -16.32 4.76 4.16
C PRO A 123 -15.58 4.17 5.36
N LEU A 124 -14.25 4.11 5.25
CA LEU A 124 -13.36 3.84 6.36
C LEU A 124 -13.20 5.09 7.27
N PRO A 125 -12.84 4.90 8.56
CA PRO A 125 -12.46 6.01 9.43
C PRO A 125 -11.28 6.80 8.85
N LYS A 126 -11.33 8.14 8.91
CA LYS A 126 -10.27 9.01 8.35
C LYS A 126 -8.91 8.88 9.03
N ASN A 127 -8.86 8.33 10.23
CA ASN A 127 -7.62 8.10 10.98
C ASN A 127 -7.10 6.65 10.82
N ILE A 128 -7.64 5.89 9.86
CA ILE A 128 -7.21 4.52 9.62
C ILE A 128 -5.73 4.49 9.23
N ARG A 129 -4.99 3.54 9.80
CA ARG A 129 -3.55 3.36 9.55
C ARG A 129 -3.27 2.30 8.50
N SER A 130 -4.09 1.25 8.48
CA SER A 130 -4.02 0.16 7.51
C SER A 130 -5.34 -0.58 7.45
N PHE A 131 -5.59 -1.29 6.35
CA PHE A 131 -6.74 -2.18 6.20
C PHE A 131 -6.41 -3.32 5.23
N ASP A 132 -7.22 -4.37 5.22
CA ASP A 132 -7.10 -5.47 4.26
C ASP A 132 -8.21 -5.36 3.20
N PHE A 133 -7.93 -5.82 1.98
CA PHE A 133 -8.92 -6.09 0.95
C PHE A 133 -9.13 -7.60 0.90
N ILE A 134 -10.38 -8.03 1.08
CA ILE A 134 -10.76 -9.44 1.11
C ILE A 134 -11.80 -9.67 0.02
N GLU A 135 -11.53 -10.56 -0.93
CA GLU A 135 -12.45 -10.85 -2.04
C GLU A 135 -13.69 -11.63 -1.56
N GLY A 136 -13.53 -12.45 -0.52
CA GLY A 136 -14.60 -13.24 0.10
C GLY A 136 -14.05 -14.23 1.13
N GLU A 137 -14.91 -15.12 1.62
CA GLU A 137 -14.55 -16.22 2.56
C GLU A 137 -14.48 -17.59 1.86
N GLY A 138 -14.69 -17.62 0.54
CA GLY A 138 -14.70 -18.85 -0.23
C GLY A 138 -13.32 -19.47 -0.36
N GLN A 139 -13.27 -20.77 -0.65
CA GLN A 139 -12.02 -21.43 -1.00
C GLN A 139 -11.42 -20.77 -2.26
N GLY A 140 -10.18 -20.28 -2.15
CA GLY A 140 -9.52 -19.56 -3.23
C GLY A 140 -9.82 -18.05 -3.28
N ALA A 141 -10.56 -17.51 -2.31
CA ALA A 141 -10.72 -16.06 -2.17
C ALA A 141 -9.37 -15.41 -1.85
N PHE A 142 -8.98 -14.43 -2.66
CA PHE A 142 -7.70 -13.75 -2.49
C PHE A 142 -7.82 -12.63 -1.46
N GLN A 143 -6.67 -12.29 -0.86
CA GLN A 143 -6.57 -11.26 0.16
C GLN A 143 -5.35 -10.40 -0.11
N ILE A 144 -5.51 -9.09 0.06
CA ILE A 144 -4.42 -8.14 0.10
C ILE A 144 -4.41 -7.54 1.49
N LYS A 145 -3.39 -7.86 2.27
CA LYS A 145 -3.31 -7.46 3.67
C LYS A 145 -2.45 -6.23 3.90
N GLY A 146 -2.79 -5.46 4.93
CA GLY A 146 -1.99 -4.35 5.41
C GLY A 146 -1.85 -3.21 4.41
N ILE A 147 -2.86 -2.90 3.61
CA ILE A 147 -2.85 -1.75 2.71
C ILE A 147 -2.69 -0.48 3.54
N LYS A 148 -1.64 0.30 3.27
CA LYS A 148 -1.29 1.50 4.02
C LYS A 148 -0.55 2.52 3.14
N PRO A 149 -0.41 3.78 3.57
CA PRO A 149 0.34 4.79 2.81
C PRO A 149 1.75 4.31 2.46
N VAL A 150 2.26 4.68 1.28
CA VAL A 150 3.59 4.25 0.81
C VAL A 150 4.71 4.74 1.74
N GLU A 151 4.47 5.82 2.47
CA GLU A 151 5.38 6.37 3.47
C GLU A 151 5.58 5.40 4.64
N GLU A 152 4.68 4.45 4.87
CA GLU A 152 4.81 3.43 5.92
C GLU A 152 5.58 2.19 5.44
N ARG A 153 5.92 2.10 4.14
CA ARG A 153 6.62 0.95 3.52
C ARG A 153 7.96 0.64 4.15
N TRP A 154 8.64 1.63 4.72
CA TRP A 154 9.92 1.37 5.39
C TRP A 154 9.75 0.52 6.65
N LYS A 155 8.57 0.52 7.28
CA LYS A 155 8.26 -0.41 8.38
C LYS A 155 8.17 -1.86 7.88
N GLU A 156 7.99 -2.03 6.58
CA GLU A 156 7.94 -3.31 5.85
C GLU A 156 9.22 -3.57 5.03
N LEU A 157 10.30 -2.78 5.19
CA LEU A 157 11.65 -3.17 4.72
C LEU A 157 12.18 -4.43 5.44
N PHE A 158 11.33 -5.11 6.17
CA PHE A 158 11.60 -6.19 7.06
C PHE A 158 10.53 -7.27 6.79
N PRO A 159 10.90 -8.45 6.27
CA PRO A 159 12.25 -8.87 5.92
C PRO A 159 12.71 -8.32 4.56
N SER A 160 13.85 -7.61 4.50
CA SER A 160 14.51 -7.32 3.22
C SER A 160 15.85 -8.02 3.15
N TYR A 161 16.04 -8.71 2.02
CA TYR A 161 17.12 -9.64 1.77
C TYR A 161 17.96 -9.10 0.62
N TRP A 162 19.18 -8.66 0.92
CA TRP A 162 20.06 -8.06 -0.06
C TRP A 162 21.13 -9.07 -0.45
N ARG A 163 21.22 -9.32 -1.75
CA ARG A 163 22.27 -10.16 -2.33
C ARG A 163 23.05 -9.35 -3.34
N ASP A 164 24.31 -9.67 -3.47
CA ASP A 164 25.13 -9.16 -4.55
C ASP A 164 24.69 -9.81 -5.86
N GLU A 165 24.31 -9.02 -6.86
CA GLU A 165 23.77 -9.54 -8.13
C GLU A 165 24.79 -10.35 -8.95
N GLN A 166 26.10 -10.10 -8.75
CA GLN A 166 27.16 -10.75 -9.55
C GLN A 166 27.57 -12.09 -8.95
N THR A 167 27.70 -12.15 -7.64
CA THR A 167 28.20 -13.31 -6.89
C THR A 167 27.07 -14.16 -6.31
N GLY A 168 25.88 -13.57 -6.11
CA GLY A 168 24.75 -14.20 -5.43
C GLY A 168 24.92 -14.29 -3.91
N GLU A 169 26.02 -13.75 -3.37
CA GLU A 169 26.31 -13.77 -1.94
C GLU A 169 25.35 -12.86 -1.16
N TRP A 170 25.07 -13.26 0.07
CA TRP A 170 24.25 -12.49 1.00
C TRP A 170 25.02 -11.28 1.50
N VAL A 171 24.48 -10.08 1.27
CA VAL A 171 25.10 -8.82 1.71
C VAL A 171 24.56 -8.43 3.08
N ILE A 172 23.23 -8.31 3.23
CA ILE A 172 22.58 -8.01 4.51
C ILE A 172 21.13 -8.49 4.47
N ALA A 173 20.63 -8.98 5.60
CA ALA A 173 19.22 -9.19 5.83
C ALA A 173 18.73 -8.27 6.94
N PHE A 174 17.63 -7.57 6.70
CA PHE A 174 16.93 -6.76 7.68
C PHE A 174 15.71 -7.57 8.14
N LEU A 175 15.61 -7.96 9.41
CA LEU A 175 14.59 -8.86 9.97
C LEU A 175 13.94 -8.27 11.24
N GLY A 176 12.74 -7.71 11.13
CA GLY A 176 12.05 -7.06 12.25
C GLY A 176 12.89 -5.94 12.89
N ASN A 177 13.27 -6.12 14.16
CA ASN A 177 14.16 -5.22 14.91
C ASN A 177 15.64 -5.68 14.90
N GLN A 178 16.01 -6.58 14.00
CA GLN A 178 17.36 -7.14 13.88
C GLN A 178 17.87 -7.07 12.44
N ALA A 179 19.18 -7.24 12.26
CA ALA A 179 19.80 -7.46 10.97
C ALA A 179 20.83 -8.59 11.02
N ILE A 180 20.97 -9.33 9.93
CA ILE A 180 22.06 -10.29 9.73
C ILE A 180 23.03 -9.66 8.74
N TYR A 181 24.24 -9.36 9.22
CA TYR A 181 25.31 -8.76 8.43
C TYR A 181 26.66 -9.26 8.94
N ASP A 182 27.57 -9.55 8.00
CA ASP A 182 28.93 -10.03 8.30
C ASP A 182 28.91 -11.25 9.25
N ASN A 183 27.98 -12.18 9.00
CA ASN A 183 27.74 -13.37 9.82
C ASN A 183 27.41 -13.11 11.31
N LYS A 184 27.00 -11.88 11.66
CA LYS A 184 26.55 -11.51 13.01
C LYS A 184 25.08 -11.11 12.99
N VAL A 185 24.42 -11.26 14.15
CA VAL A 185 23.08 -10.71 14.39
C VAL A 185 23.22 -9.38 15.10
N TRP A 186 22.72 -8.33 14.48
CA TRP A 186 22.75 -6.96 14.98
C TRP A 186 21.37 -6.56 15.48
N ASP A 187 21.31 -5.90 16.63
CA ASP A 187 20.10 -5.22 17.09
C ASP A 187 19.96 -3.89 16.35
N MET A 188 18.74 -3.59 15.90
CA MET A 188 18.44 -2.38 15.15
C MET A 188 17.70 -1.37 16.03
N GLU A 189 18.15 -0.12 16.01
CA GLU A 189 17.39 0.98 16.64
C GLU A 189 16.04 1.16 15.93
N THR A 190 14.97 1.25 16.72
CA THR A 190 13.60 1.35 16.19
C THR A 190 13.32 2.68 15.48
N GLU A 191 14.08 3.73 15.79
CA GLU A 191 13.91 5.05 15.21
C GLU A 191 14.74 5.22 13.94
N LEU A 192 14.10 5.04 12.79
CA LEU A 192 14.71 5.39 11.50
C LEU A 192 14.86 6.90 11.36
N ARG A 193 16.06 7.35 11.03
CA ARG A 193 16.31 8.75 10.70
C ARG A 193 16.14 8.97 9.22
N HIS A 194 15.16 9.79 8.84
CA HIS A 194 14.87 10.09 7.46
C HIS A 194 15.63 11.33 6.96
N ARG A 195 16.23 11.22 5.78
CA ARG A 195 16.86 12.33 5.05
C ARG A 195 16.39 12.33 3.60
N GLY A 196 15.20 12.89 3.38
CA GLY A 196 14.57 12.87 2.05
C GLY A 196 14.09 11.46 1.66
N LYS A 197 14.65 10.89 0.58
CA LYS A 197 14.33 9.52 0.10
C LYS A 197 15.24 8.43 0.68
N GLU A 198 16.09 8.80 1.64
CA GLU A 198 17.04 7.91 2.30
C GLU A 198 16.65 7.74 3.77
N ALA A 199 16.89 6.54 4.30
CA ALA A 199 16.77 6.18 5.69
C ALA A 199 18.15 5.81 6.23
N GLU A 200 18.48 6.30 7.41
CA GLU A 200 19.65 5.87 8.18
C GLU A 200 19.17 4.92 9.29
N ILE A 201 19.82 3.76 9.36
CA ILE A 201 19.58 2.67 10.30
C ILE A 201 20.82 2.51 11.17
N THR A 202 20.66 2.51 12.49
CA THR A 202 21.73 2.17 13.43
C THR A 202 21.62 0.69 13.81
N LEU A 203 22.72 -0.05 13.68
CA LEU A 203 22.84 -1.44 14.08
C LEU A 203 23.89 -1.57 15.19
N THR A 204 23.60 -2.34 16.22
CA THR A 204 24.48 -2.58 17.37
C THR A 204 24.68 -4.06 17.64
N HIS A 205 25.91 -4.47 17.92
CA HIS A 205 26.26 -5.85 18.31
C HIS A 205 27.43 -5.82 19.29
N GLU A 206 27.24 -6.30 20.52
CA GLU A 206 28.29 -6.42 21.55
C GLU A 206 29.14 -5.13 21.76
N GLY A 207 28.49 -3.96 21.70
CA GLY A 207 29.16 -2.66 21.85
C GLY A 207 29.75 -2.07 20.56
N GLU A 208 29.78 -2.83 19.46
CA GLU A 208 30.00 -2.31 18.11
C GLU A 208 28.76 -1.58 17.61
N THR A 209 28.94 -0.51 16.84
CA THR A 209 27.85 0.24 16.22
C THR A 209 28.18 0.55 14.77
N ILE A 210 27.27 0.23 13.85
CA ILE A 210 27.38 0.56 12.44
C ILE A 210 26.13 1.31 11.97
N LYS A 211 26.35 2.24 11.04
CA LYS A 211 25.27 3.01 10.41
C LYS A 211 25.09 2.60 8.97
N VAL A 212 23.86 2.27 8.62
CA VAL A 212 23.46 1.79 7.30
C VAL A 212 22.51 2.79 6.67
N GLN A 213 22.84 3.25 5.48
CA GLN A 213 21.98 4.13 4.69
C GLN A 213 21.25 3.31 3.63
N VAL A 214 19.93 3.33 3.68
CA VAL A 214 19.05 2.65 2.71
C VAL A 214 18.28 3.70 1.93
N GLY A 215 18.29 3.61 0.60
CA GLY A 215 17.62 4.59 -0.25
C GLY A 215 17.44 4.07 -1.67
N LYS A 216 17.33 4.99 -2.62
CA LYS A 216 17.31 4.66 -4.06
C LYS A 216 18.44 5.37 -4.78
N ASN A 217 19.08 4.68 -5.72
CA ASN A 217 20.04 5.31 -6.63
C ASN A 217 19.32 6.18 -7.68
N ARG A 218 20.09 6.88 -8.53
CA ARG A 218 19.57 7.78 -9.58
C ARG A 218 18.66 7.06 -10.61
N ASN A 219 18.79 5.74 -10.74
CA ASN A 219 18.01 4.91 -11.64
C ASN A 219 16.77 4.31 -10.96
N GLY A 220 16.49 4.70 -9.71
CA GLY A 220 15.33 4.24 -8.94
C GLY A 220 15.48 2.85 -8.31
N ARG A 221 16.64 2.17 -8.46
CA ARG A 221 16.92 0.89 -7.78
C ARG A 221 17.24 1.12 -6.31
N ALA A 222 16.90 0.17 -5.45
CA ALA A 222 17.25 0.20 -4.04
C ALA A 222 18.77 0.24 -3.87
N ARG A 223 19.27 0.99 -2.87
CA ARG A 223 20.70 1.05 -2.52
C ARG A 223 20.87 1.00 -1.00
N CYS A 224 21.87 0.27 -0.55
CA CYS A 224 22.33 0.18 0.83
C CYS A 224 23.81 0.60 0.83
N GLY A 225 24.26 1.28 1.88
CA GLY A 225 25.64 1.73 2.01
C GLY A 225 26.02 2.01 3.46
N TRP A 226 27.31 1.88 3.78
CA TRP A 226 27.83 2.00 5.14
C TRP A 226 28.53 3.34 5.34
N ALA A 227 28.37 3.96 6.51
CA ALA A 227 29.02 5.24 6.81
C ALA A 227 30.56 5.16 6.82
N SER A 228 31.15 3.97 7.01
CA SER A 228 32.60 3.72 7.01
C SER A 228 33.12 3.07 5.72
N ARG A 229 32.24 2.52 4.88
CA ARG A 229 32.56 1.91 3.59
C ARG A 229 31.42 2.17 2.61
N SER A 230 31.70 2.98 1.60
CA SER A 230 30.80 3.17 0.46
C SER A 230 30.86 1.94 -0.46
N GLU A 231 30.45 0.77 0.03
CA GLU A 231 30.19 -0.36 -0.85
C GLU A 231 28.90 -0.05 -1.62
N ARG A 232 28.98 -0.18 -2.94
CA ARG A 232 27.81 -0.05 -3.82
C ARG A 232 27.03 -1.35 -3.69
N CYS A 233 25.92 -1.34 -2.96
CA CYS A 233 24.90 -2.34 -3.23
C CYS A 233 24.27 -2.04 -4.61
N PRO A 234 24.11 -3.06 -5.48
CA PRO A 234 23.50 -2.91 -6.80
C PRO A 234 22.04 -2.45 -6.76
#